data_AF-A0A842MXZ1-F1
#
_entry.id   AF-A0A842MXZ1-F1
#
_cell.length_a   1.000
_cell.length_b   1.000
_cell.length_c   1.000
_cell.angle_alpha   90.00
_cell.angle_beta   90.00
_cell.angle_gamma   90.00
#
_symmetry.space_group_name_H-M   'P 1'
#
loop_
_entity.id
_entity.type
_entity.pdbx_description
1 polymer ?
#
loop_
_entity_poly.entity_id
_entity_poly.type
_entity_poly.pdbx_seq_one_letter_code
_entity_poly.pdbx_strand_id
1 'polypeptide(L)'
;MASKSIALLLVGLIIGGALGIYGLDYVEIPGLGGGYLSLYEELQGDYATLTDEHVKLLGSYDDLSAELDGLQGDYEELQSSYEMLTSALELVPEPEDTGFIEREYIWDYGGYSWTLSLSIPDSLYRYYGAKERTETEDYSIYVTHPDDDDYLGTIVREFNRIALEEEKVHLVITFVQSLPYTSDSVTTGFDEYPRYPIETLVEYGGDCEDTPILTAAFLDALYYDVVLINPPEHMAVGIGIDAYGTYWELDGEKYFYLETTGEGWEIGEMPPEYESGTAYIFEMEPTPIITHDWQATIQGTRLTLIVEVKNSGTATARLIKVYGAFDAGDGLVWNPVESEPFNLNIGASTTVQIELEAPSSEHTRLIIGVMGTEGYLLDQSYSEWFDT
;
A
#
# COMPACT_ATOMS: atom_id res chain seq x y z
N MET A 1 -52.03 -30.01 -12.29
CA MET A 1 -51.10 -30.21 -11.15
C MET A 1 -50.16 -29.02 -11.14
N ALA A 2 -50.00 -28.37 -9.98
CA ALA A 2 -49.34 -27.07 -9.85
C ALA A 2 -47.81 -27.19 -9.90
N SER A 3 -47.13 -26.17 -10.44
CA SER A 3 -45.66 -26.12 -10.65
C SER A 3 -44.82 -26.43 -9.40
N LYS A 4 -45.40 -26.27 -8.21
CA LYS A 4 -44.77 -26.64 -6.92
C LYS A 4 -44.50 -28.15 -6.77
N SER A 5 -45.23 -29.02 -7.48
CA SER A 5 -45.02 -30.46 -7.43
C SER A 5 -43.86 -30.96 -8.32
N ILE A 6 -43.43 -30.17 -9.30
CA ILE A 6 -42.34 -30.52 -10.24
C ILE A 6 -40.98 -30.09 -9.66
N ALA A 7 -40.92 -28.93 -9.00
CA ALA A 7 -39.71 -28.47 -8.33
C ALA A 7 -39.27 -29.38 -7.16
N LEU A 8 -40.23 -29.90 -6.37
CA LEU A 8 -39.90 -30.87 -5.31
C LEU A 8 -39.40 -32.22 -5.86
N LEU A 9 -39.78 -32.58 -7.09
CA LEU A 9 -39.39 -33.84 -7.72
C LEU A 9 -37.96 -33.76 -8.30
N LEU A 10 -37.55 -32.56 -8.76
CA LEU A 10 -36.18 -32.28 -9.19
C LEU A 10 -35.20 -32.18 -8.02
N VAL A 11 -35.59 -31.56 -6.90
CA VAL A 11 -34.76 -31.53 -5.68
C VAL A 11 -34.61 -32.95 -5.07
N GLY A 12 -35.66 -33.78 -5.15
CA GLY A 12 -35.58 -35.18 -4.72
C GLY A 12 -34.62 -36.05 -5.54
N LEU A 13 -34.41 -35.73 -6.83
CA LEU A 13 -33.50 -36.45 -7.71
C LEU A 13 -32.02 -36.05 -7.51
N ILE A 14 -31.78 -34.79 -7.12
CA ILE A 14 -30.42 -34.30 -6.84
C ILE A 14 -29.91 -34.83 -5.49
N ILE A 15 -30.78 -34.97 -4.48
CA ILE A 15 -30.40 -35.56 -3.18
C ILE A 15 -30.29 -37.10 -3.25
N GLY A 16 -30.97 -37.74 -4.20
CA GLY A 16 -30.92 -39.19 -4.40
C GLY A 16 -29.66 -39.73 -5.11
N GLY A 17 -28.86 -38.86 -5.72
CA GLY A 17 -27.67 -39.26 -6.50
C GLY A 17 -26.48 -39.78 -5.67
N ALA A 18 -26.51 -39.62 -4.35
CA ALA A 18 -25.44 -40.08 -3.46
C ALA A 18 -25.58 -41.55 -2.99
N LEU A 19 -26.63 -42.28 -3.39
CA LEU A 19 -26.81 -43.69 -3.00
C LEU A 19 -27.30 -44.55 -4.17
N GLY A 20 -26.37 -45.27 -4.79
CA GLY A 20 -26.55 -46.62 -5.31
C GLY A 20 -27.64 -46.86 -6.37
N ILE A 21 -27.18 -47.10 -7.61
CA ILE A 21 -27.85 -47.79 -8.73
C ILE A 21 -28.95 -48.77 -8.26
N TYR A 22 -30.20 -48.59 -8.70
CA TYR A 22 -31.09 -49.66 -9.19
C TYR A 22 -32.29 -49.08 -9.96
N GLY A 23 -32.34 -49.37 -11.27
CA GLY A 23 -33.51 -49.44 -12.17
C GLY A 23 -34.62 -48.39 -12.05
N LEU A 24 -34.73 -47.50 -13.04
CA LEU A 24 -35.99 -46.83 -13.36
C LEU A 24 -36.34 -47.06 -14.84
N ASP A 25 -37.44 -47.78 -15.05
CA ASP A 25 -38.09 -47.98 -16.34
C ASP A 25 -38.46 -46.63 -16.97
N TYR A 26 -38.21 -46.50 -18.28
CA TYR A 26 -38.60 -45.36 -19.08
C TYR A 26 -40.13 -45.21 -19.09
N VAL A 27 -40.64 -44.13 -18.49
CA VAL A 27 -42.03 -43.70 -18.70
C VAL A 27 -42.01 -42.60 -19.78
N GLU A 28 -42.34 -42.96 -21.01
CA GLU A 28 -42.63 -41.98 -22.07
C GLU A 28 -43.95 -41.26 -21.74
N ILE A 29 -43.87 -39.97 -21.42
CA ILE A 29 -45.04 -39.09 -21.36
C ILE A 29 -45.24 -38.49 -22.76
N PRO A 30 -46.31 -38.82 -23.51
CA PRO A 30 -46.50 -38.33 -24.87
C PRO A 30 -46.87 -36.84 -24.85
N GLY A 31 -46.02 -35.98 -25.41
CA GLY A 31 -46.34 -34.56 -25.66
C GLY A 31 -45.30 -33.52 -25.25
N LEU A 32 -44.15 -33.91 -24.69
CA LEU A 32 -43.05 -33.00 -24.36
C LEU A 32 -41.88 -33.25 -25.33
N GLY A 33 -41.70 -32.33 -26.29
CA GLY A 33 -40.71 -32.44 -27.38
C GLY A 33 -39.25 -32.35 -26.92
N GLY A 34 -38.34 -32.69 -27.84
CA GLY A 34 -36.92 -33.02 -27.64
C GLY A 34 -35.98 -31.98 -27.02
N GLY A 35 -36.48 -30.91 -26.39
CA GLY A 35 -35.67 -29.89 -25.71
C GLY A 35 -35.13 -30.29 -24.33
N TYR A 36 -35.72 -31.30 -23.67
CA TYR A 36 -35.23 -31.78 -22.36
C TYR A 36 -33.98 -32.65 -22.47
N LEU A 37 -33.86 -33.43 -23.55
CA LEU A 37 -32.68 -34.25 -23.81
C LEU A 37 -31.47 -33.37 -24.12
N SER A 38 -31.65 -32.32 -24.93
CA SER A 38 -30.58 -31.37 -25.23
C SER A 38 -30.12 -30.60 -24.00
N LEU A 39 -31.04 -30.16 -23.14
CA LEU A 39 -30.70 -29.45 -21.90
C LEU A 39 -29.98 -30.36 -20.90
N TYR A 40 -30.33 -31.65 -20.86
CA TYR A 40 -29.64 -32.64 -20.01
C TYR A 40 -28.23 -32.94 -20.52
N GLU A 41 -28.04 -33.08 -21.84
CA GLU A 41 -26.72 -33.26 -22.46
C GLU A 41 -25.83 -32.03 -22.26
N GLU A 42 -26.40 -30.82 -22.38
CA GLU A 42 -25.72 -29.54 -22.11
C GLU A 42 -25.27 -29.47 -20.65
N LEU A 43 -26.16 -29.74 -19.70
CA LEU A 43 -25.84 -29.73 -18.27
C LEU A 43 -24.78 -30.78 -17.89
N GLN A 44 -24.76 -31.94 -18.55
CA GLN A 44 -23.70 -32.94 -18.36
C GLN A 44 -22.35 -32.45 -18.91
N GLY A 45 -22.36 -31.72 -20.03
CA GLY A 45 -21.16 -31.09 -20.59
C GLY A 45 -20.61 -30.00 -19.67
N ASP A 46 -21.47 -29.15 -19.14
CA ASP A 46 -21.09 -28.09 -18.18
C ASP A 46 -20.54 -28.69 -16.89
N TYR A 47 -21.18 -29.74 -16.36
CA TYR A 47 -20.69 -30.43 -15.17
C TYR A 47 -19.31 -31.06 -15.37
N ALA A 48 -19.07 -31.68 -16.54
CA ALA A 48 -17.75 -32.22 -16.86
C ALA A 48 -16.69 -31.12 -16.97
N THR A 49 -17.01 -30.01 -17.62
CA THR A 49 -16.12 -28.85 -17.74
C THR A 49 -15.77 -28.25 -16.38
N LEU A 50 -16.78 -28.05 -15.52
CA LEU A 50 -16.60 -27.53 -14.17
C LEU A 50 -15.77 -28.49 -13.30
N THR A 51 -15.91 -29.79 -13.50
CA THR A 51 -15.11 -30.80 -12.80
C THR A 51 -13.64 -30.71 -13.22
N ASP A 52 -13.36 -30.56 -14.51
CA ASP A 52 -12.00 -30.40 -15.04
C ASP A 52 -11.36 -29.09 -14.57
N GLU A 53 -12.11 -27.99 -14.49
CA GLU A 53 -11.66 -26.71 -13.93
C GLU A 53 -11.37 -26.81 -12.43
N HIS A 54 -12.22 -27.49 -11.68
CA HIS A 54 -12.01 -27.72 -10.26
C HIS A 54 -10.73 -28.52 -9.98
N VAL A 55 -10.43 -29.54 -10.79
CA VAL A 55 -9.19 -30.31 -10.67
C VAL A 55 -7.96 -29.46 -10.98
N LYS A 56 -8.02 -28.58 -11.99
CA LYS A 56 -6.93 -27.64 -12.29
C LYS A 56 -6.71 -26.65 -11.14
N LEU A 57 -7.79 -26.12 -10.57
CA LEU A 57 -7.73 -25.19 -9.45
C LEU A 57 -7.11 -25.83 -8.21
N LEU A 58 -7.47 -27.10 -7.91
CA LEU A 58 -6.82 -27.85 -6.83
C LEU A 58 -5.32 -28.03 -7.08
N GLY A 59 -4.92 -28.30 -8.32
CA GLY A 59 -3.50 -28.38 -8.68
C GLY A 59 -2.77 -27.05 -8.45
N SER A 60 -3.35 -25.93 -8.88
CA SER A 60 -2.77 -24.60 -8.63
C SER A 60 -2.73 -24.24 -7.14
N TYR A 61 -3.72 -24.68 -6.36
CA TYR A 61 -3.71 -24.53 -4.91
C TYR A 61 -2.57 -25.31 -4.27
N ASP A 62 -2.36 -26.57 -4.67
CA ASP A 62 -1.28 -27.40 -4.16
C ASP A 62 0.10 -26.81 -4.51
N ASP A 63 0.27 -26.29 -5.73
CA ASP A 63 1.49 -25.63 -6.18
C ASP A 63 1.78 -24.35 -5.35
N LEU A 64 0.76 -23.52 -5.14
CA LEU A 64 0.88 -22.28 -4.37
C LEU A 64 1.13 -22.55 -2.88
N SER A 65 0.52 -23.60 -2.33
CA SER A 65 0.78 -24.04 -0.95
C SER A 65 2.23 -24.49 -0.78
N ALA A 66 2.80 -25.18 -1.77
CA ALA A 66 4.19 -25.59 -1.73
C ALA A 66 5.16 -24.41 -1.87
N GLU A 67 4.80 -23.39 -2.65
CA GLU A 67 5.57 -22.14 -2.76
C GLU A 67 5.54 -21.36 -1.43
N LEU A 68 4.38 -21.29 -0.76
CA LEU A 68 4.23 -20.67 0.56
C LEU A 68 5.10 -21.38 1.62
N ASP A 69 5.09 -22.71 1.65
CA ASP A 69 5.93 -23.50 2.56
C ASP A 69 7.42 -23.25 2.30
N GLY A 70 7.82 -23.12 1.03
CA GLY A 70 9.18 -22.76 0.64
C GLY A 70 9.58 -21.37 1.13
N LEU A 71 8.71 -20.37 0.94
CA LEU A 71 8.96 -18.99 1.36
C LEU A 71 9.03 -18.85 2.89
N GLN A 72 8.23 -19.62 3.64
CA GLN A 72 8.33 -19.71 5.10
C GLN A 72 9.69 -20.27 5.53
N GLY A 73 10.18 -21.31 4.85
CA GLY A 73 11.52 -21.85 5.11
C GLY A 73 12.63 -20.82 4.86
N ASP A 74 12.55 -20.08 3.75
CA ASP A 74 13.51 -19.03 3.42
C ASP A 74 13.46 -17.88 4.46
N TYR A 75 12.26 -17.53 4.95
CA TYR A 75 12.09 -16.53 6.01
C TYR A 75 12.72 -16.98 7.32
N GLU A 76 12.52 -18.22 7.74
CA GLU A 76 13.15 -18.78 8.96
C GLU A 76 14.69 -18.79 8.86
N GLU A 77 15.24 -19.10 7.69
CA GLU A 77 16.69 -19.05 7.45
C GLU A 77 17.25 -17.61 7.48
N LEU A 78 16.50 -16.66 6.91
CA LEU A 78 16.84 -15.25 6.96
C LEU A 78 16.78 -14.70 8.39
N GLN A 79 15.73 -15.05 9.14
CA GLN A 79 15.57 -14.68 10.55
C GLN A 79 16.74 -15.24 11.38
N SER A 80 17.11 -16.50 11.19
CA SER A 80 18.26 -17.09 11.88
C SER A 80 19.58 -16.40 11.50
N SER A 81 19.74 -16.03 10.23
CA SER A 81 20.90 -15.26 9.76
C SER A 81 20.96 -13.87 10.39
N TYR A 82 19.81 -13.19 10.51
CA TYR A 82 19.68 -11.90 11.19
C TYR A 82 20.00 -12.01 12.68
N GLU A 83 19.49 -13.03 13.38
CA GLU A 83 19.79 -13.31 14.78
C GLU A 83 21.29 -13.60 15.01
N MET A 84 21.93 -14.34 14.09
CA MET A 84 23.38 -14.56 14.16
C MET A 84 24.17 -13.27 13.89
N LEU A 85 23.73 -12.43 12.96
CA LEU A 85 24.39 -11.16 12.64
C LEU A 85 24.28 -10.17 13.80
N THR A 86 23.10 -10.04 14.39
CA THR A 86 22.83 -9.20 15.56
C THR A 86 23.53 -9.72 16.82
N SER A 87 23.60 -11.05 16.99
CA SER A 87 24.41 -11.69 18.04
C SER A 87 25.93 -11.47 17.86
N ALA A 88 26.42 -11.31 16.64
CA ALA A 88 27.85 -11.14 16.34
C ALA A 88 28.31 -9.67 16.35
N LEU A 89 27.37 -8.73 16.33
CA LEU A 89 27.60 -7.31 16.57
C LEU A 89 27.68 -7.06 18.08
N GLU A 90 28.85 -7.28 18.70
CA GLU A 90 29.17 -6.60 19.96
C GLU A 90 29.35 -5.09 19.69
N LEU A 91 28.23 -4.40 19.49
CA LEU A 91 28.13 -2.96 19.61
C LEU A 91 27.72 -2.67 21.06
N VAL A 92 28.52 -1.84 21.73
CA VAL A 92 28.19 -1.29 23.04
C VAL A 92 26.74 -0.78 22.99
N PRO A 93 25.85 -1.20 23.89
CA PRO A 93 24.48 -0.72 23.86
C PRO A 93 24.53 0.79 24.16
N GLU A 94 24.12 1.61 23.19
CA GLU A 94 23.34 2.79 23.53
C GLU A 94 22.22 2.28 24.44
N PRO A 95 22.00 2.86 25.63
CA PRO A 95 20.97 2.35 26.51
C PRO A 95 19.64 2.43 25.76
N GLU A 96 19.08 1.29 25.36
CA GLU A 96 17.70 1.21 24.92
C GLU A 96 16.86 1.81 26.04
N ASP A 97 16.31 2.99 25.77
CA ASP A 97 15.30 3.60 26.60
C ASP A 97 14.05 2.72 26.44
N THR A 98 13.90 1.74 27.32
CA THR A 98 12.80 0.74 27.35
C THR A 98 11.49 1.34 27.87
N GLY A 99 11.29 2.64 27.64
CA GLY A 99 10.09 3.35 28.03
C GLY A 99 8.91 3.00 27.13
N PHE A 100 7.72 3.04 27.71
CA PHE A 100 6.47 3.02 26.96
C PHE A 100 5.70 4.30 27.24
N ILE A 101 5.06 4.82 26.21
CA ILE A 101 4.11 5.92 26.27
C ILE A 101 2.73 5.31 26.38
N GLU A 102 2.10 5.48 27.53
CA GLU A 102 0.74 4.99 27.77
C GLU A 102 -0.28 5.99 27.21
N ARG A 103 -1.26 5.47 26.46
CA ARG A 103 -2.41 6.21 25.94
C ARG A 103 -3.69 5.43 26.19
N GLU A 104 -4.75 6.14 26.50
CA GLU A 104 -6.08 5.57 26.68
C GLU A 104 -7.06 6.36 25.82
N TYR A 105 -7.80 5.64 24.97
CA TYR A 105 -8.83 6.20 24.11
C TYR A 105 -10.17 5.64 24.53
N ILE A 106 -11.18 6.50 24.52
CA ILE A 106 -12.56 6.14 24.85
C ILE A 106 -13.44 6.70 23.73
N TRP A 107 -14.20 5.83 23.08
CA TRP A 107 -15.09 6.21 21.99
C TRP A 107 -16.36 5.35 22.00
N ASP A 108 -17.43 5.87 21.41
CA ASP A 108 -18.71 5.18 21.33
C ASP A 108 -18.88 4.50 19.97
N TYR A 109 -19.24 3.22 19.99
CA TYR A 109 -19.51 2.42 18.79
C TYR A 109 -20.59 1.36 19.08
N GLY A 110 -21.55 1.20 18.16
CA GLY A 110 -22.62 0.20 18.28
C GLY A 110 -23.53 0.40 19.51
N GLY A 111 -23.59 1.61 20.07
CA GLY A 111 -24.35 1.91 21.29
C GLY A 111 -23.62 1.54 22.60
N TYR A 112 -22.34 1.19 22.52
CA TYR A 112 -21.47 0.89 23.66
C TYR A 112 -20.28 1.86 23.68
N SER A 113 -19.74 2.11 24.87
CA SER A 113 -18.50 2.87 25.03
C SER A 113 -17.33 1.89 25.19
N TRP A 114 -16.32 2.03 24.34
CA TRP A 114 -15.14 1.17 24.29
C TRP A 114 -13.93 1.88 24.87
N THR A 115 -12.95 1.10 25.31
CA THR A 115 -11.68 1.63 25.80
C THR A 115 -10.54 0.86 25.16
N LEU A 116 -9.60 1.59 24.58
CA LEU A 116 -8.36 1.05 24.01
C LEU A 116 -7.20 1.65 24.80
N SER A 117 -6.46 0.79 25.50
CA SER A 117 -5.25 1.18 26.21
C SER A 117 -4.04 0.74 25.39
N LEU A 118 -3.24 1.71 24.95
CA LEU A 118 -2.03 1.50 24.17
C LEU A 118 -0.80 1.75 25.03
N SER A 119 0.15 0.83 24.95
CA SER A 119 1.50 0.99 25.48
C SER A 119 2.44 1.08 24.29
N ILE A 120 2.78 2.30 23.88
CA ILE A 120 3.52 2.59 22.64
C ILE A 120 5.02 2.65 22.96
N PRO A 121 5.90 1.89 22.29
CA PRO A 121 7.34 1.98 22.55
C PRO A 121 7.84 3.41 22.32
N ASP A 122 8.50 4.00 23.33
CA ASP A 122 9.07 5.35 23.21
C ASP A 122 10.11 5.43 22.09
N SER A 123 10.85 4.35 21.86
CA SER A 123 11.79 4.23 20.73
C SER A 123 11.11 4.34 19.37
N LEU A 124 9.92 3.76 19.20
CA LEU A 124 9.16 3.80 17.94
C LEU A 124 8.65 5.22 17.66
N TYR A 125 8.11 5.88 18.69
CA TYR A 125 7.70 7.29 18.57
C TYR A 125 8.88 8.21 18.27
N ARG A 126 10.02 8.06 18.97
CA ARG A 126 11.23 8.85 18.70
C ARG A 126 11.81 8.58 17.32
N TYR A 127 11.74 7.35 16.84
CA TYR A 127 12.18 6.99 15.50
C TYR A 127 11.41 7.78 14.44
N TYR A 128 10.08 7.75 14.48
CA TYR A 128 9.25 8.52 13.53
C TYR A 128 9.36 10.03 13.72
N GLY A 129 9.45 10.53 14.96
CA GLY A 129 9.64 11.95 15.22
C GLY A 129 11.00 12.50 14.76
N ALA A 130 12.02 11.65 14.67
CA ALA A 130 13.34 12.01 14.15
C ALA A 130 13.46 11.85 12.63
N LYS A 131 12.51 11.19 11.98
CA LYS A 131 12.54 10.92 10.55
C LYS A 131 12.22 12.19 9.77
N GLU A 132 13.14 12.57 8.89
CA GLU A 132 12.95 13.68 7.95
C GLU A 132 11.71 13.45 7.08
N ARG A 133 10.92 14.50 6.86
CA ARG A 133 9.73 14.42 6.00
C ARG A 133 10.14 14.53 4.55
N THR A 134 9.60 13.63 3.74
CA THR A 134 9.80 13.66 2.29
C THR A 134 8.90 14.73 1.71
N GLU A 135 9.47 15.66 0.94
CA GLU A 135 8.67 16.63 0.17
C GLU A 135 7.97 15.89 -0.98
N THR A 136 6.74 15.43 -0.73
CA THR A 136 5.90 14.70 -1.69
C THR A 136 4.43 14.99 -1.43
N GLU A 137 3.59 14.94 -2.47
CA GLU A 137 2.12 14.96 -2.33
C GLU A 137 1.57 13.54 -2.06
N ASP A 138 2.37 12.51 -2.30
CA ASP A 138 2.01 11.11 -2.07
C ASP A 138 2.22 10.71 -0.61
N TYR A 139 1.18 10.89 0.22
CA TYR A 139 1.22 10.55 1.63
C TYR A 139 1.01 9.05 1.92
N SER A 140 0.86 8.20 0.88
CA SER A 140 0.81 6.75 1.08
C SER A 140 2.09 6.21 1.74
N ILE A 141 3.21 6.92 1.63
CA ILE A 141 4.47 6.56 2.30
C ILE A 141 4.43 6.62 3.82
N TYR A 142 3.48 7.38 4.40
CA TYR A 142 3.28 7.42 5.85
C TYR A 142 2.43 6.24 6.32
N VAL A 143 1.63 5.67 5.42
CA VAL A 143 0.79 4.49 5.66
C VAL A 143 1.58 3.21 5.45
N THR A 144 2.36 3.13 4.37
CA THR A 144 3.04 1.91 3.91
C THR A 144 4.43 1.70 4.52
N HIS A 145 4.82 2.49 5.52
CA HIS A 145 6.15 2.40 6.11
C HIS A 145 6.28 1.17 7.00
N PRO A 146 7.21 0.24 6.75
CA PRO A 146 7.13 -1.10 7.35
C PRO A 146 7.46 -1.17 8.86
N ASP A 147 8.09 -0.14 9.43
CA ASP A 147 8.60 -0.20 10.80
C ASP A 147 7.49 -0.05 11.88
N ASP A 148 6.25 0.35 11.53
CA ASP A 148 5.11 0.36 12.46
C ASP A 148 4.10 -0.78 12.25
N ASP A 149 4.20 -1.56 11.18
CA ASP A 149 3.30 -2.68 10.85
C ASP A 149 3.07 -3.62 12.03
N ASP A 150 4.14 -4.04 12.70
CA ASP A 150 4.07 -4.95 13.85
C ASP A 150 3.26 -4.35 15.01
N TYR A 151 3.43 -3.05 15.26
CA TYR A 151 2.73 -2.34 16.32
C TYR A 151 1.27 -2.07 15.95
N LEU A 152 1.00 -1.59 14.74
CA LEU A 152 -0.36 -1.40 14.23
C LEU A 152 -1.13 -2.72 14.22
N GLY A 153 -0.47 -3.83 13.88
CA GLY A 153 -1.01 -5.17 13.99
C GLY A 153 -1.45 -5.54 15.41
N THR A 154 -0.84 -5.00 16.46
CA THR A 154 -1.31 -5.19 17.85
C THR A 154 -2.65 -4.51 18.10
N ILE A 155 -2.86 -3.32 17.54
CA ILE A 155 -4.07 -2.52 17.69
C ILE A 155 -5.21 -3.15 16.89
N VAL A 156 -4.93 -3.53 15.65
CA VAL A 156 -5.87 -4.21 14.76
C VAL A 156 -6.37 -5.53 15.37
N ARG A 157 -5.52 -6.26 16.11
CA ARG A 157 -5.95 -7.45 16.86
C ARG A 157 -6.97 -7.13 17.96
N GLU A 158 -6.96 -5.93 18.55
CA GLU A 158 -7.99 -5.51 19.49
C GLU A 158 -9.30 -5.16 18.76
N PHE A 159 -9.24 -4.47 17.61
CA PHE A 159 -10.42 -4.22 16.78
C PHE A 159 -11.11 -5.53 16.33
N ASN A 160 -10.32 -6.54 15.95
CA ASN A 160 -10.79 -7.89 15.62
C ASN A 160 -11.54 -8.59 16.77
N ARG A 161 -11.34 -8.18 18.03
CA ARG A 161 -12.06 -8.73 19.19
C ARG A 161 -13.36 -8.00 19.48
N ILE A 162 -13.51 -6.77 18.97
CA ILE A 162 -14.65 -5.90 19.24
C ILE A 162 -15.76 -6.12 18.21
N ALA A 163 -15.41 -6.17 16.91
CA ALA A 163 -16.37 -6.19 15.82
C ALA A 163 -16.15 -7.33 14.83
N LEU A 164 -17.23 -7.78 14.18
CA LEU A 164 -17.19 -8.69 13.03
C LEU A 164 -16.68 -7.95 11.78
N GLU A 165 -16.25 -8.67 10.75
CA GLU A 165 -15.66 -8.09 9.53
C GLU A 165 -16.46 -6.92 8.97
N GLU A 166 -17.74 -7.14 8.64
CA GLU A 166 -18.65 -6.13 8.07
C GLU A 166 -18.84 -4.87 8.95
N GLU A 167 -18.49 -4.96 10.24
CA GLU A 167 -18.65 -3.92 11.25
C GLU A 167 -17.32 -3.19 11.57
N LYS A 168 -16.16 -3.81 11.26
CA LYS A 168 -14.84 -3.27 11.63
C LYS A 168 -14.52 -1.94 10.98
N VAL A 169 -14.93 -1.74 9.72
CA VAL A 169 -14.73 -0.47 9.02
C VAL A 169 -15.33 0.67 9.83
N HIS A 170 -16.59 0.54 10.26
CA HIS A 170 -17.24 1.56 11.07
C HIS A 170 -16.64 1.69 12.48
N LEU A 171 -16.11 0.61 13.06
CA LEU A 171 -15.39 0.69 14.34
C LEU A 171 -14.12 1.54 14.22
N VAL A 172 -13.33 1.33 13.17
CA VAL A 172 -12.12 2.11 12.90
C VAL A 172 -12.47 3.57 12.60
N ILE A 173 -13.46 3.81 11.75
CA ILE A 173 -13.93 5.16 11.40
C ILE A 173 -14.31 5.92 12.66
N THR A 174 -15.19 5.35 13.49
CA THR A 174 -15.66 6.02 14.71
C THR A 174 -14.56 6.20 15.75
N PHE A 175 -13.60 5.28 15.82
CA PHE A 175 -12.40 5.45 16.66
C PHE A 175 -11.58 6.66 16.21
N VAL A 176 -11.20 6.74 14.93
CA VAL A 176 -10.35 7.85 14.44
C VAL A 176 -11.11 9.18 14.47
N GLN A 177 -12.38 9.21 14.07
CA GLN A 177 -13.21 10.41 14.12
C GLN A 177 -13.43 10.95 15.55
N SER A 178 -13.27 10.12 16.58
CA SER A 178 -13.34 10.56 17.99
C SER A 178 -12.08 11.30 18.46
N LEU A 179 -11.00 11.28 17.68
CA LEU A 179 -9.77 11.99 18.02
C LEU A 179 -9.97 13.51 17.86
N PRO A 180 -9.42 14.33 18.77
CA PRO A 180 -9.43 15.77 18.63
C PRO A 180 -8.73 16.25 17.35
N TYR A 181 -9.32 17.25 16.69
CA TYR A 181 -8.62 17.97 15.62
C TYR A 181 -7.50 18.84 16.18
N THR A 182 -6.28 18.65 15.68
CA THR A 182 -5.10 19.39 16.13
C THR A 182 -4.25 19.84 14.94
N SER A 183 -4.37 21.13 14.58
CA SER A 183 -3.58 21.74 13.51
C SER A 183 -2.09 21.77 13.83
N ASP A 184 -1.27 21.52 12.83
CA ASP A 184 0.19 21.61 12.88
C ASP A 184 0.75 22.92 13.39
N SER A 185 0.14 24.06 13.04
CA SER A 185 0.57 25.37 13.55
C SER A 185 0.47 25.52 15.08
N VAL A 186 -0.30 24.64 15.73
CA VAL A 186 -0.56 24.63 17.17
C VAL A 186 0.33 23.61 17.88
N THR A 187 0.64 22.49 17.23
CA THR A 187 1.37 21.34 17.80
C THR A 187 2.83 21.28 17.37
N THR A 188 3.17 21.83 16.21
CA THR A 188 4.51 21.90 15.63
C THR A 188 4.94 23.34 15.35
N GLY A 189 6.18 23.52 14.93
CA GLY A 189 6.70 24.82 14.46
C GLY A 189 6.58 25.02 12.95
N PHE A 190 5.87 24.15 12.25
CA PHE A 190 5.77 24.09 10.79
C PHE A 190 4.31 24.25 10.35
N ASP A 191 4.10 24.73 9.12
CA ASP A 191 2.76 24.95 8.57
C ASP A 191 2.15 23.66 7.96
N GLU A 192 2.97 22.63 7.68
CA GLU A 192 2.57 21.32 7.11
C GLU A 192 3.59 20.25 7.57
N TYR A 193 3.14 19.29 8.39
CA TYR A 193 3.91 18.25 9.06
C TYR A 193 3.07 16.96 9.14
N PRO A 194 3.00 16.18 8.05
CA PRO A 194 2.33 14.88 8.10
C PRO A 194 2.94 13.97 9.16
N ARG A 195 2.08 13.42 10.02
CA ARG A 195 2.43 12.49 11.08
C ARG A 195 2.31 11.04 10.62
N TYR A 196 3.25 10.21 11.05
CA TYR A 196 3.08 8.77 10.94
C TYR A 196 2.00 8.29 11.92
N PRO A 197 1.34 7.14 11.67
CA PRO A 197 0.30 6.59 12.53
C PRO A 197 0.66 6.57 14.02
N ILE A 198 1.90 6.22 14.35
CA ILE A 198 2.42 6.19 15.73
C ILE A 198 2.42 7.58 16.38
N GLU A 199 2.80 8.61 15.63
CA GLU A 199 2.81 9.99 16.13
C GLU A 199 1.39 10.50 16.37
N THR A 200 0.45 10.28 15.44
CA THR A 200 -0.96 10.66 15.60
C THR A 200 -1.59 10.02 16.84
N LEU A 201 -1.26 8.75 17.12
CA LEU A 201 -1.66 8.08 18.35
C LEU A 201 -1.03 8.76 19.58
N VAL A 202 0.29 8.93 19.62
CA VAL A 202 0.97 9.53 20.79
C VAL A 202 0.51 10.97 21.05
N GLU A 203 0.31 11.78 20.01
CA GLU A 203 -0.10 13.18 20.13
C GLU A 203 -1.61 13.36 20.41
N TYR A 204 -2.37 12.26 20.38
CA TYR A 204 -3.80 12.24 20.70
C TYR A 204 -4.62 13.14 19.75
N GLY A 205 -4.33 13.08 18.46
CA GLY A 205 -5.01 13.90 17.46
C GLY A 205 -4.18 14.17 16.22
N GLY A 206 -4.85 14.71 15.22
CA GLY A 206 -4.28 15.11 13.94
C GLY A 206 -5.17 16.11 13.22
N ASP A 207 -4.68 16.67 12.12
CA ASP A 207 -5.45 17.49 11.19
C ASP A 207 -5.85 16.70 9.94
N CYS A 208 -6.05 17.39 8.82
CA CYS A 208 -6.72 16.85 7.63
C CYS A 208 -5.93 15.73 6.94
N GLU A 209 -4.62 15.68 7.10
CA GLU A 209 -3.73 14.67 6.54
C GLU A 209 -3.48 13.50 7.50
N ASP A 210 -3.37 13.77 8.79
CA ASP A 210 -3.00 12.79 9.80
C ASP A 210 -4.09 11.74 10.04
N THR A 211 -5.36 12.18 10.05
CA THR A 211 -6.49 11.29 10.34
C THR A 211 -6.80 10.35 9.17
N PRO A 212 -6.69 10.77 7.89
CA PRO A 212 -6.72 9.83 6.77
C PRO A 212 -5.56 8.84 6.77
N ILE A 213 -4.32 9.30 7.04
CA ILE A 213 -3.15 8.41 7.14
C ILE A 213 -3.40 7.32 8.20
N LEU A 214 -3.81 7.70 9.42
CA LEU A 214 -4.08 6.75 10.50
C LEU A 214 -5.23 5.78 10.15
N THR A 215 -6.31 6.30 9.54
CA THR A 215 -7.45 5.47 9.13
C THR A 215 -7.06 4.48 8.05
N ALA A 216 -6.36 4.94 7.01
CA ALA A 216 -5.86 4.09 5.94
C ALA A 216 -4.93 3.00 6.49
N ALA A 217 -4.00 3.33 7.39
CA ALA A 217 -3.10 2.37 8.01
C ALA A 217 -3.83 1.25 8.78
N PHE A 218 -4.88 1.58 9.53
CA PHE A 218 -5.68 0.55 10.21
C PHE A 218 -6.52 -0.30 9.26
N LEU A 219 -7.10 0.30 8.23
CA LEU A 219 -7.94 -0.41 7.27
C LEU A 219 -7.11 -1.30 6.34
N ASP A 220 -5.95 -0.83 5.89
CA ASP A 220 -4.99 -1.60 5.11
C ASP A 220 -4.45 -2.79 5.92
N ALA A 221 -4.07 -2.58 7.18
CA ALA A 221 -3.67 -3.65 8.10
C ALA A 221 -4.82 -4.63 8.46
N LEU A 222 -6.07 -4.24 8.21
CA LEU A 222 -7.26 -5.09 8.29
C LEU A 222 -7.58 -5.78 6.95
N TYR A 223 -6.77 -5.58 5.92
CA TYR A 223 -6.93 -6.09 4.55
C TYR A 223 -8.14 -5.54 3.80
N TYR A 224 -8.55 -4.30 4.12
CA TYR A 224 -9.47 -3.55 3.26
C TYR A 224 -8.70 -2.91 2.11
N ASP A 225 -9.30 -2.93 0.92
CA ASP A 225 -8.81 -2.20 -0.23
C ASP A 225 -9.06 -0.71 -0.02
N VAL A 226 -7.98 0.04 0.20
CA VAL A 226 -8.01 1.47 0.54
C VAL A 226 -7.00 2.25 -0.27
N VAL A 227 -7.35 3.51 -0.52
CA VAL A 227 -6.50 4.51 -1.18
C VAL A 227 -6.56 5.81 -0.39
N LEU A 228 -5.57 6.68 -0.57
CA LEU A 228 -5.70 8.08 -0.18
C LEU A 228 -6.25 8.88 -1.36
N ILE A 229 -7.23 9.73 -1.06
CA ILE A 229 -7.80 10.68 -2.00
C ILE A 229 -7.29 12.06 -1.58
N ASN A 230 -6.64 12.77 -2.49
CA ASN A 230 -6.09 14.10 -2.24
C ASN A 230 -6.79 15.15 -3.13
N PRO A 231 -7.95 15.69 -2.67
CA PRO A 231 -8.51 16.90 -3.23
C PRO A 231 -7.58 18.11 -2.98
N PRO A 232 -7.77 19.23 -3.69
CA PRO A 232 -7.01 20.45 -3.42
C PRO A 232 -7.13 20.88 -1.96
N GLU A 233 -5.97 21.07 -1.30
CA GLU A 233 -5.87 21.52 0.10
C GLU A 233 -6.55 20.57 1.13
N HIS A 234 -6.75 19.28 0.79
CA HIS A 234 -7.35 18.30 1.71
C HIS A 234 -6.87 16.88 1.50
N MET A 235 -7.13 16.00 2.46
CA MET A 235 -6.90 14.57 2.34
C MET A 235 -8.06 13.78 2.93
N ALA A 236 -8.36 12.64 2.30
CA ALA A 236 -9.40 11.74 2.72
C ALA A 236 -9.00 10.30 2.40
N VAL A 237 -9.76 9.34 2.95
CA VAL A 237 -9.62 7.93 2.59
C VAL A 237 -10.62 7.59 1.49
N GLY A 238 -10.22 6.76 0.54
CA GLY A 238 -11.11 6.05 -0.37
C GLY A 238 -11.18 4.58 0.03
N ILE A 239 -12.37 4.00 0.18
CA ILE A 239 -12.53 2.59 0.56
C ILE A 239 -13.26 1.83 -0.56
N GLY A 240 -12.68 0.70 -0.99
CA GLY A 240 -13.21 -0.24 -1.96
C GLY A 240 -14.32 -1.13 -1.40
N ILE A 241 -15.46 -0.54 -1.00
CA ILE A 241 -16.66 -1.26 -0.54
C ILE A 241 -17.90 -0.82 -1.30
N ASP A 242 -18.96 -1.65 -1.29
CA ASP A 242 -20.26 -1.24 -1.85
C ASP A 242 -20.98 -0.27 -0.90
N ALA A 243 -21.00 1.01 -1.26
CA ALA A 243 -21.65 2.07 -0.50
C ALA A 243 -22.44 3.03 -1.42
N TYR A 244 -23.02 4.08 -0.82
CA TYR A 244 -23.71 5.14 -1.55
C TYR A 244 -22.99 6.46 -1.29
N GLY A 245 -22.97 7.33 -2.30
CA GLY A 245 -22.42 8.69 -2.15
C GLY A 245 -21.31 8.98 -3.14
N THR A 246 -20.40 9.86 -2.75
CA THR A 246 -19.25 10.30 -3.55
C THR A 246 -18.16 9.23 -3.55
N TYR A 247 -17.59 8.99 -4.73
CA TYR A 247 -16.51 8.03 -4.92
C TYR A 247 -15.60 8.47 -6.07
N TRP A 248 -14.40 7.92 -6.08
CA TRP A 248 -13.45 8.00 -7.20
C TRP A 248 -13.27 6.63 -7.84
N GLU A 249 -12.94 6.63 -9.13
CA GLU A 249 -12.63 5.40 -9.87
C GLU A 249 -11.13 5.31 -10.12
N LEU A 250 -10.54 4.16 -9.79
CA LEU A 250 -9.17 3.80 -10.11
C LEU A 250 -9.20 2.38 -10.68
N ASP A 251 -8.63 2.18 -11.88
CA ASP A 251 -8.56 0.91 -12.59
C ASP A 251 -9.88 0.11 -12.74
N GLY A 252 -11.01 0.82 -12.71
CA GLY A 252 -12.36 0.24 -12.85
C GLY A 252 -13.03 -0.11 -11.53
N GLU A 253 -12.33 0.03 -10.41
CA GLU A 253 -12.86 -0.13 -9.06
C GLU A 253 -13.31 1.21 -8.48
N LYS A 254 -14.27 1.17 -7.55
CA LYS A 254 -14.83 2.36 -6.91
C LYS A 254 -14.34 2.48 -5.47
N TYR A 255 -13.72 3.61 -5.18
CA TYR A 255 -13.28 3.98 -3.85
C TYR A 255 -14.18 5.07 -3.29
N PHE A 256 -15.05 4.70 -2.35
CA PHE A 256 -15.99 5.64 -1.73
C PHE A 256 -15.26 6.55 -0.75
N TYR A 257 -15.56 7.85 -0.85
CA TYR A 257 -14.95 8.89 -0.03
C TYR A 257 -15.27 8.66 1.45
N LEU A 258 -14.28 8.86 2.31
CA LEU A 258 -14.44 8.82 3.74
C LEU A 258 -13.73 10.02 4.35
N GLU A 259 -14.54 10.92 4.94
CA GLU A 259 -14.04 11.97 5.81
C GLU A 259 -13.71 11.40 7.20
N THR A 260 -12.51 11.68 7.67
CA THR A 260 -12.02 11.25 8.98
C THR A 260 -11.89 12.41 9.95
N THR A 261 -12.00 13.64 9.44
CA THR A 261 -11.92 14.87 10.22
C THR A 261 -13.25 15.17 10.90
N GLY A 262 -13.32 14.85 12.20
CA GLY A 262 -14.48 15.11 13.05
C GLY A 262 -15.52 13.99 13.03
N GLU A 263 -16.49 14.09 13.93
CA GLU A 263 -17.44 13.02 14.21
C GLU A 263 -18.64 12.98 13.26
N GLY A 264 -19.03 11.75 12.87
CA GLY A 264 -20.35 11.47 12.31
C GLY A 264 -20.43 11.45 10.79
N TRP A 265 -19.31 11.60 10.09
CA TRP A 265 -19.27 11.44 8.63
C TRP A 265 -19.47 9.99 8.25
N GLU A 266 -20.41 9.74 7.35
CA GLU A 266 -20.66 8.42 6.77
C GLU A 266 -19.81 8.19 5.51
N ILE A 267 -19.61 6.92 5.16
CA ILE A 267 -18.92 6.56 3.91
C ILE A 267 -19.75 7.08 2.72
N GLY A 268 -19.07 7.79 1.81
CA GLY A 268 -19.64 8.47 0.66
C GLY A 268 -20.12 9.90 0.95
N GLU A 269 -20.06 10.37 2.20
CA GLU A 269 -20.40 11.74 2.56
C GLU A 269 -19.18 12.65 2.43
N MET A 270 -19.28 13.68 1.57
CA MET A 270 -18.19 14.62 1.30
C MET A 270 -18.57 16.03 1.78
N PRO A 271 -17.67 16.75 2.47
CA PRO A 271 -17.89 18.16 2.79
C PRO A 271 -18.09 19.00 1.51
N PRO A 272 -19.10 19.89 1.45
CA PRO A 272 -19.42 20.65 0.24
C PRO A 272 -18.28 21.53 -0.31
N GLU A 273 -17.33 21.92 0.55
CA GLU A 273 -16.15 22.70 0.17
C GLU A 273 -15.18 21.97 -0.75
N TYR A 274 -15.19 20.64 -0.73
CA TYR A 274 -14.30 19.80 -1.52
C TYR A 274 -14.97 19.16 -2.76
N GLU A 275 -16.29 19.31 -2.93
CA GLU A 275 -17.08 18.71 -4.03
C GLU A 275 -16.66 19.14 -5.46
N SER A 276 -15.86 20.20 -5.61
CA SER A 276 -15.58 20.83 -6.90
C SER A 276 -14.20 20.54 -7.50
N GLY A 277 -13.42 19.64 -6.89
CA GLY A 277 -12.03 19.35 -7.28
C GLY A 277 -11.84 18.07 -8.10
N THR A 278 -10.85 18.08 -8.99
CA THR A 278 -10.13 16.85 -9.35
C THR A 278 -9.27 16.44 -8.16
N ALA A 279 -9.16 15.15 -7.86
CA ALA A 279 -8.31 14.64 -6.80
C ALA A 279 -7.25 13.69 -7.39
N TYR A 280 -6.09 13.64 -6.75
CA TYR A 280 -5.15 12.55 -6.94
C TYR A 280 -5.57 11.36 -6.08
N ILE A 281 -5.24 10.16 -6.55
CA ILE A 281 -5.49 8.91 -5.83
C ILE A 281 -4.14 8.24 -5.64
N PHE A 282 -3.81 7.88 -4.41
CA PHE A 282 -2.59 7.19 -4.06
C PHE A 282 -2.93 5.81 -3.48
N GLU A 283 -2.44 4.77 -4.14
CA GLU A 283 -2.61 3.38 -3.71
C GLU A 283 -1.71 3.07 -2.51
N MET A 284 -2.12 2.12 -1.67
CA MET A 284 -1.28 1.64 -0.55
C MET A 284 -0.21 0.66 -1.05
N GLU A 285 0.49 1.04 -2.11
CA GLU A 285 1.62 0.27 -2.62
C GLU A 285 2.93 0.83 -2.05
N PRO A 286 3.77 -0.01 -1.40
CA PRO A 286 5.09 0.42 -1.00
C PRO A 286 5.93 0.84 -2.22
N THR A 287 6.36 2.10 -2.27
CA THR A 287 7.10 2.67 -3.41
C THR A 287 8.45 3.24 -2.98
N PRO A 288 9.50 3.12 -3.80
CA PRO A 288 10.75 3.83 -3.55
C PRO A 288 10.59 5.31 -3.92
N ILE A 289 11.03 6.20 -3.04
CA ILE A 289 11.18 7.63 -3.35
C ILE A 289 12.66 7.94 -3.33
N ILE A 290 13.21 8.14 -4.52
CA ILE A 290 14.63 8.42 -4.70
C ILE A 290 14.85 9.92 -4.80
N THR A 291 15.81 10.41 -4.03
CA THR A 291 16.34 11.76 -4.16
C THR A 291 17.85 11.71 -4.31
N HIS A 292 18.44 12.73 -4.92
CA HIS A 292 19.89 12.88 -4.97
C HIS A 292 20.40 14.28 -4.64
N ASP A 293 21.62 14.32 -4.09
CA ASP A 293 22.48 15.51 -4.05
C ASP A 293 23.78 15.19 -4.79
N TRP A 294 24.49 16.21 -5.26
CA TRP A 294 25.68 16.00 -6.09
C TRP A 294 26.73 17.10 -5.97
N GLN A 295 27.97 16.69 -6.25
CA GLN A 295 29.11 17.59 -6.38
C GLN A 295 29.89 17.21 -7.63
N ALA A 296 30.29 18.22 -8.40
CA ALA A 296 31.11 18.03 -9.60
C ALA A 296 32.42 18.82 -9.51
N THR A 297 33.50 18.22 -9.99
CA THR A 297 34.79 18.90 -10.20
C THR A 297 35.26 18.70 -11.62
N ILE A 298 35.65 19.77 -12.30
CA ILE A 298 36.16 19.73 -13.66
C ILE A 298 37.67 20.05 -13.71
N GLN A 299 38.43 19.26 -14.46
CA GLN A 299 39.85 19.45 -14.72
C GLN A 299 40.14 19.24 -16.21
N GLY A 300 40.31 20.34 -16.96
CA GLY A 300 40.32 20.27 -18.42
C GLY A 300 38.94 19.88 -18.93
N THR A 301 38.83 18.84 -19.76
CA THR A 301 37.55 18.28 -20.21
C THR A 301 37.00 17.23 -19.26
N ARG A 302 37.80 16.69 -18.34
CA ARG A 302 37.35 15.61 -17.47
C ARG A 302 36.56 16.17 -16.28
N LEU A 303 35.33 15.72 -16.13
CA LEU A 303 34.46 16.02 -15.01
C LEU A 303 34.30 14.77 -14.15
N THR A 304 34.58 14.88 -12.86
CA THR A 304 34.24 13.87 -11.85
C THR A 304 32.96 14.32 -11.16
N LEU A 305 31.92 13.48 -11.24
CA LEU A 305 30.63 13.69 -10.60
C LEU A 305 30.48 12.70 -9.46
N ILE A 306 30.20 13.20 -8.26
CA ILE A 306 29.88 12.43 -7.07
C ILE A 306 28.42 12.71 -6.74
N VAL A 307 27.60 11.66 -6.68
CA VAL A 307 26.16 11.75 -6.43
C VAL A 307 25.83 10.95 -5.18
N GLU A 308 25.27 11.60 -4.18
CA GLU A 308 24.65 10.96 -3.03
C GLU A 308 23.20 10.66 -3.37
N VAL A 309 22.79 9.40 -3.26
CA VAL A 309 21.44 8.93 -3.55
C VAL A 309 20.83 8.42 -2.27
N LYS A 310 19.61 8.86 -1.95
CA LYS A 310 18.84 8.45 -0.77
C LYS A 310 17.52 7.83 -1.21
N ASN A 311 17.08 6.81 -0.49
CA ASN A 311 15.74 6.24 -0.63
C ASN A 311 14.91 6.61 0.60
N SER A 312 13.97 7.54 0.44
CA SER A 312 13.05 8.00 1.47
C SER A 312 11.64 7.41 1.34
N GLY A 313 11.43 6.48 0.39
CA GLY A 313 10.16 5.77 0.24
C GLY A 313 10.04 4.57 1.16
N THR A 314 9.07 3.72 0.86
CA THR A 314 8.68 2.55 1.66
C THR A 314 8.97 1.21 0.98
N ALA A 315 9.61 1.22 -0.19
CA ALA A 315 10.14 0.02 -0.84
C ALA A 315 11.61 0.15 -1.24
N THR A 316 12.30 -0.99 -1.36
CA THR A 316 13.66 -1.05 -1.90
C THR A 316 13.67 -0.67 -3.38
N ALA A 317 14.47 0.35 -3.73
CA ALA A 317 14.75 0.66 -5.12
C ALA A 317 15.73 -0.37 -5.70
N ARG A 318 15.37 -1.00 -6.82
CA ARG A 318 16.16 -2.08 -7.43
C ARG A 318 16.76 -1.66 -8.76
N LEU A 319 18.01 -2.05 -8.99
CA LEU A 319 18.75 -1.87 -10.23
C LEU A 319 18.75 -0.41 -10.75
N ILE A 320 18.75 0.54 -9.83
CA ILE A 320 18.83 1.96 -10.15
C ILE A 320 20.26 2.34 -10.56
N LYS A 321 20.40 3.41 -11.34
CA LYS A 321 21.69 3.91 -11.82
C LYS A 321 21.78 5.41 -11.65
N VAL A 322 22.99 5.91 -11.38
CA VAL A 322 23.27 7.33 -11.52
C VAL A 322 23.56 7.63 -12.99
N TYR A 323 22.96 8.70 -13.47
CA TYR A 323 23.08 9.22 -14.82
C TYR A 323 23.68 10.62 -14.80
N GLY A 324 24.63 10.86 -15.71
CA GLY A 324 25.15 12.20 -15.99
C GLY A 324 25.27 12.44 -17.48
N ALA A 325 24.98 13.66 -17.93
CA ALA A 325 25.25 14.09 -19.31
C ALA A 325 25.39 15.60 -19.40
N PHE A 326 25.80 16.12 -20.55
CA PHE A 326 25.80 17.55 -20.84
C PHE A 326 24.62 17.92 -21.75
N ASP A 327 23.98 19.06 -21.51
CA ASP A 327 22.91 19.58 -22.37
C ASP A 327 23.48 20.00 -23.74
N ALA A 328 22.96 19.40 -24.83
CA ALA A 328 23.39 19.70 -26.19
C ALA A 328 22.35 20.51 -26.99
N GLY A 329 21.31 21.02 -26.32
CA GLY A 329 20.19 21.73 -26.94
C GLY A 329 19.19 20.80 -27.63
N ASP A 330 17.99 21.33 -27.92
CA ASP A 330 16.91 20.62 -28.63
C ASP A 330 16.53 19.25 -28.02
N GLY A 331 16.68 19.10 -26.70
CA GLY A 331 16.42 17.83 -25.99
C GLY A 331 17.47 16.75 -26.22
N LEU A 332 18.59 17.07 -26.87
CA LEU A 332 19.73 16.19 -27.05
C LEU A 332 20.73 16.35 -25.91
N VAL A 333 21.48 15.27 -25.68
CA VAL A 333 22.52 15.23 -24.65
C VAL A 333 23.86 14.85 -25.25
N TRP A 334 24.94 15.38 -24.68
CA TRP A 334 26.31 15.06 -25.01
C TRP A 334 26.93 14.17 -23.94
N ASN A 335 27.59 13.10 -24.39
CA ASN A 335 28.35 12.15 -23.58
C ASN A 335 27.59 11.64 -22.34
N PRO A 336 26.42 10.99 -22.51
CA PRO A 336 25.71 10.38 -21.40
C PRO A 336 26.54 9.24 -20.80
N VAL A 337 26.64 9.22 -19.48
CA VAL A 337 27.34 8.20 -18.69
C VAL A 337 26.39 7.68 -17.61
N GLU A 338 26.38 6.37 -17.46
CA GLU A 338 25.63 5.67 -16.43
C GLU A 338 26.59 4.95 -15.48
N SER A 339 26.24 4.86 -14.21
CA SER A 339 26.90 3.95 -13.27
C SER A 339 26.53 2.49 -13.53
N GLU A 340 27.27 1.59 -12.89
CA GLU A 340 26.76 0.22 -12.67
C GLU A 340 25.45 0.28 -11.86
N PRO A 341 24.48 -0.62 -12.12
CA PRO A 341 23.24 -0.66 -11.38
C PRO A 341 23.46 -1.11 -9.93
N PHE A 342 22.67 -0.56 -9.01
CA PHE A 342 22.69 -0.91 -7.59
C PHE A 342 21.28 -0.94 -7.01
N ASN A 343 21.14 -1.58 -5.85
CA ASN A 343 19.90 -1.57 -5.06
C ASN A 343 20.07 -0.64 -3.87
N LEU A 344 19.00 0.02 -3.44
CA LEU A 344 19.00 0.90 -2.28
C LEU A 344 17.79 0.58 -1.39
N ASN A 345 18.07 0.05 -0.21
CA ASN A 345 17.04 -0.31 0.78
C ASN A 345 16.32 0.95 1.31
N ILE A 346 15.17 0.73 1.94
CA ILE A 346 14.38 1.75 2.64
C ILE A 346 15.26 2.51 3.63
N GLY A 347 15.20 3.84 3.60
CA GLY A 347 15.96 4.72 4.50
C GLY A 347 17.48 4.76 4.25
N ALA A 348 18.00 3.97 3.31
CA ALA A 348 19.43 3.93 3.03
C ALA A 348 19.86 5.07 2.11
N SER A 349 21.13 5.47 2.25
CA SER A 349 21.82 6.32 1.28
C SER A 349 23.11 5.67 0.79
N THR A 350 23.57 6.10 -0.39
CA THR A 350 24.84 5.66 -0.98
C THR A 350 25.45 6.75 -1.83
N THR A 351 26.76 6.67 -2.07
CA THR A 351 27.47 7.62 -2.92
C THR A 351 28.04 6.91 -4.14
N VAL A 352 27.73 7.43 -5.31
CA VAL A 352 28.19 6.91 -6.60
C VAL A 352 29.04 7.97 -7.28
N GLN A 353 30.18 7.54 -7.81
CA GLN A 353 31.06 8.41 -8.60
C GLN A 353 31.08 7.96 -10.06
N ILE A 354 30.87 8.90 -10.97
CA ILE A 354 31.05 8.69 -12.42
C ILE A 354 31.98 9.77 -13.00
N GLU A 355 32.64 9.45 -14.11
CA GLU A 355 33.50 10.39 -14.85
C GLU A 355 32.89 10.66 -16.23
N LEU A 356 32.83 11.94 -16.59
CA LEU A 356 32.35 12.41 -17.88
C LEU A 356 33.43 13.25 -18.57
N GLU A 357 33.37 13.31 -19.89
CA GLU A 357 34.16 14.22 -20.71
C GLU A 357 33.24 15.33 -21.22
N ALA A 358 33.46 16.55 -20.73
CA ALA A 358 32.78 17.76 -21.15
C ALA A 358 33.06 18.07 -22.64
N PRO A 359 32.10 18.70 -23.33
CA PRO A 359 32.38 19.28 -24.65
C PRO A 359 33.52 20.32 -24.54
N SER A 360 34.14 20.69 -25.65
CA SER A 360 35.24 21.67 -25.64
C SER A 360 34.77 22.99 -26.25
N SER A 361 34.97 24.11 -25.54
CA SER A 361 34.61 25.45 -25.99
C SER A 361 33.12 25.64 -26.29
N GLU A 362 32.26 24.93 -25.57
CA GLU A 362 30.80 25.04 -25.66
C GLU A 362 30.21 25.67 -24.40
N HIS A 363 29.02 26.25 -24.53
CA HIS A 363 28.20 26.72 -23.41
C HIS A 363 27.16 25.64 -23.08
N THR A 364 27.26 25.02 -21.91
CA THR A 364 26.49 23.83 -21.54
C THR A 364 26.09 23.87 -20.06
N ARG A 365 25.27 22.91 -19.64
CA ARG A 365 25.06 22.58 -18.23
C ARG A 365 25.15 21.06 -18.03
N LEU A 366 25.41 20.64 -16.80
CA LEU A 366 25.35 19.24 -16.40
C LEU A 366 23.89 18.85 -16.13
N ILE A 367 23.50 17.68 -16.63
CA ILE A 367 22.25 16.99 -16.32
C ILE A 367 22.62 15.83 -15.43
N ILE A 368 22.02 15.75 -14.24
CA ILE A 368 22.26 14.69 -13.25
C ILE A 368 20.91 14.05 -12.97
N GLY A 369 20.88 12.73 -12.85
CA GLY A 369 19.68 12.07 -12.35
C GLY A 369 19.94 10.66 -11.87
N VAL A 370 18.89 10.07 -11.30
CA VAL A 370 18.86 8.66 -10.94
C VAL A 370 17.83 7.98 -11.83
N MET A 371 18.20 6.89 -12.48
CA MET A 371 17.33 6.17 -13.42
C MET A 371 16.82 4.86 -12.82
N GLY A 372 15.56 4.57 -13.07
CA GLY A 372 14.92 3.29 -12.80
C GLY A 372 15.23 2.23 -13.87
N THR A 373 14.66 1.03 -13.68
CA THR A 373 14.90 -0.14 -14.52
C THR A 373 14.39 -0.02 -15.95
N GLU A 374 13.34 0.78 -16.17
CA GLU A 374 12.77 1.01 -17.50
C GLU A 374 13.35 2.27 -18.17
N GLY A 375 14.41 2.85 -17.59
CA GLY A 375 15.12 4.01 -18.14
C GLY A 375 14.42 5.35 -17.92
N TYR A 376 13.35 5.39 -17.12
CA TYR A 376 12.77 6.63 -16.63
C TYR A 376 13.65 7.24 -15.53
N LEU A 377 13.65 8.57 -15.45
CA LEU A 377 14.31 9.30 -14.38
C LEU A 377 13.41 9.28 -13.15
N LEU A 378 13.95 8.78 -12.04
CA LEU A 378 13.34 8.80 -10.71
C LEU A 378 13.52 10.17 -10.05
N ASP A 379 14.69 10.78 -10.28
CA ASP A 379 15.00 12.15 -9.86
C ASP A 379 15.94 12.80 -10.89
N GLN A 380 15.83 14.11 -11.06
CA GLN A 380 16.63 14.89 -12.01
C GLN A 380 16.94 16.29 -11.50
N SER A 381 18.18 16.71 -11.70
CA SER A 381 18.63 18.08 -11.44
C SER A 381 19.59 18.57 -12.52
N TYR A 382 19.85 19.88 -12.49
CA TYR A 382 20.75 20.53 -13.44
C TYR A 382 21.76 21.39 -12.69
N SER A 383 22.96 21.51 -13.25
CA SER A 383 23.84 22.62 -12.87
C SER A 383 23.34 23.92 -13.48
N GLU A 384 23.87 25.03 -12.95
CA GLU A 384 23.91 26.29 -13.69
C GLU A 384 24.63 26.11 -15.04
N TRP A 385 24.36 26.99 -15.99
CA TRP A 385 25.06 27.02 -17.26
C TRP A 385 26.50 27.52 -17.09
N PHE A 386 27.45 26.92 -17.81
CA PHE A 386 28.87 27.25 -17.78
C PHE A 386 29.56 27.01 -19.12
N ASP A 387 30.76 27.60 -19.27
CA ASP A 387 31.61 27.41 -20.45
C ASP A 387 32.69 26.37 -20.16
N THR A 388 32.92 25.46 -21.10
CA THR A 388 33.89 24.33 -21.01
C THR A 388 35.18 24.56 -21.78
#